data_AF-A0A7Z9I4N0-F1
#
_entry.id   AF-A0A7Z9I4N0-F1
#
_cell.length_a   1.000
_cell.length_b   1.000
_cell.length_c   1.000
_cell.angle_alpha   90.00
_cell.angle_beta   90.00
_cell.angle_gamma   90.00
#
_symmetry.space_group_name_H-M   'P 1'
#
loop_
_entity.id
_entity.type
_entity.pdbx_description
1 polymer ?
#
loop_
_entity_poly.entity_id
_entity_poly.type
_entity_poly.pdbx_seq_one_letter_code
_entity_poly.pdbx_strand_id
1 'polypeptide(L)' 'MKINIRKSAIKDLKNIDSKNRDRIHTKIKDLTKFPSISNVKKLTKFEPAYQLRVGDYRVLFDVTEDTI' A
#
# COMPACT_ATOMS: atom_id res chain seq x y z
N MET A 1 -5.11 -7.74 11.20
CA MET A 1 -4.98 -6.79 10.09
C MET A 1 -5.59 -7.37 8.82
N LYS A 2 -6.72 -6.80 8.38
CA LYS A 2 -7.37 -7.09 7.10
C LYS A 2 -6.89 -6.09 6.06
N ILE A 3 -6.76 -6.51 4.80
CA ILE A 3 -6.36 -5.63 3.69
C ILE A 3 -7.52 -5.51 2.70
N ASN A 4 -8.01 -4.29 2.52
CA ASN A 4 -9.08 -3.91 1.61
C ASN A 4 -8.53 -3.05 0.48
N ILE A 5 -8.48 -3.62 -0.72
CA ILE A 5 -7.96 -2.91 -1.89
C ILE A 5 -9.12 -2.27 -2.65
N ARG A 6 -9.06 -0.95 -2.85
CA ARG A 6 -10.04 -0.22 -3.66
C ARG A 6 -10.03 -0.75 -5.11
N LYS A 7 -11.21 -0.77 -5.75
CA LYS A 7 -11.35 -1.19 -7.16
C LYS A 7 -10.47 -0.37 -8.11
N SER A 8 -10.24 0.92 -7.84
CA SER A 8 -9.32 1.77 -8.59
C SER A 8 -7.88 1.25 -8.51
N ALA A 9 -7.37 0.97 -7.31
CA ALA A 9 -6.03 0.44 -7.13
C ALA A 9 -5.83 -0.93 -7.82
N ILE A 10 -6.88 -1.78 -7.87
CA ILE A 10 -6.82 -3.03 -8.65
C ILE A 10 -6.66 -2.74 -10.15
N LYS A 11 -7.34 -1.73 -10.69
CA LYS A 11 -7.18 -1.32 -12.10
C LYS A 11 -5.78 -0.79 -12.35
N ASP A 12 -5.25 0.03 -11.44
CA ASP A 12 -3.90 0.57 -11.55
C ASP A 12 -2.86 -0.55 -11.57
N LEU A 13 -2.98 -1.53 -10.67
CA LEU A 13 -2.12 -2.72 -10.61
C LEU A 13 -2.14 -3.55 -11.91
N LYS A 14 -3.26 -3.57 -12.64
CA LYS A 14 -3.35 -4.30 -13.92
C LYS A 14 -2.50 -3.65 -15.02
N ASN A 15 -2.27 -2.34 -14.95
CA ASN A 15 -1.49 -1.58 -15.93
C ASN A 15 0.02 -1.60 -15.64
N ILE A 16 0.43 -2.15 -14.50
CA ILE A 16 1.83 -2.30 -14.10
C ILE A 16 2.39 -3.62 -14.63
N ASP A 17 3.67 -3.63 -15.01
CA ASP A 17 4.36 -4.85 -15.44
C ASP A 17 4.34 -5.93 -14.34
N SER A 18 4.47 -7.19 -14.75
CA SER A 18 4.37 -8.33 -13.83
C SER A 18 5.36 -8.25 -12.67
N LYS A 19 6.62 -7.89 -12.94
CA LYS A 19 7.68 -7.82 -11.93
C LYS A 19 7.37 -6.78 -10.86
N ASN A 20 6.97 -5.58 -11.26
CA ASN A 20 6.62 -4.55 -10.30
C ASN A 20 5.30 -4.86 -9.57
N ARG A 21 4.32 -5.46 -10.24
CA ARG A 21 3.09 -5.93 -9.60
C ARG A 21 3.37 -6.97 -8.50
N ASP A 22 4.26 -7.92 -8.74
CA ASP A 22 4.62 -8.95 -7.74
C ASP A 22 5.35 -8.33 -6.54
N ARG A 23 6.21 -7.34 -6.79
CA ARG A 23 6.87 -6.56 -5.72
C ARG A 23 5.87 -5.77 -4.89
N ILE A 24 4.92 -5.08 -5.54
CA ILE A 24 3.87 -4.34 -4.85
C ILE A 24 2.99 -5.29 -4.04
N HIS A 25 2.59 -6.43 -4.60
CA HIS A 25 1.77 -7.42 -3.90
C HIS A 25 2.47 -7.96 -2.64
N THR A 26 3.76 -8.26 -2.73
CA THR A 26 4.58 -8.69 -1.59
C THR A 26 4.64 -7.60 -0.51
N LYS A 27 4.84 -6.35 -0.93
CA LYS A 27 4.90 -5.20 -0.02
C LYS A 27 3.56 -4.85 0.62
N ILE A 28 2.45 -5.07 -0.09
CA ILE A 28 1.10 -4.95 0.48
C ILE A 28 0.90 -6.02 1.55
N LYS A 29 1.36 -7.26 1.37
CA LYS A 29 1.28 -8.29 2.43
C LYS A 29 2.07 -7.90 3.67
N ASP A 30 3.21 -7.23 3.51
CA ASP A 30 3.98 -6.71 4.65
C ASP A 30 3.18 -5.69 5.49
N LEU A 31 2.18 -4.99 4.93
CA LEU A 31 1.31 -4.07 5.67
C LEU A 31 0.57 -4.74 6.84
N THR A 32 0.41 -6.06 6.82
CA THR A 32 -0.13 -6.82 7.97
C THR A 32 0.70 -6.68 9.24
N LYS A 33 1.99 -6.31 9.12
CA LYS A 33 2.91 -6.07 10.23
C LYS A 33 3.03 -4.60 10.62
N PHE A 34 2.25 -3.70 10.01
CA PHE A 34 2.23 -2.29 10.36
C PHE A 34 1.89 -2.11 11.85
N PRO A 35 2.56 -1.20 12.59
CA PRO A 35 3.51 -0.18 12.12
C PRO A 35 4.97 -0.64 12.01
N SER A 36 5.29 -1.91 12.29
CA SER A 36 6.65 -2.45 12.29
C SER A 36 7.16 -2.78 10.88
N ILE A 37 7.06 -1.82 9.96
CA ILE A 37 7.52 -1.94 8.58
C ILE A 37 8.29 -0.71 8.14
N SER A 38 9.30 -0.93 7.30
CA SER A 38 10.11 0.13 6.72
C SER A 38 9.47 0.73 5.47
N ASN A 39 9.97 1.89 5.05
CA ASN A 39 9.53 2.62 3.84
C ASN A 39 8.09 3.13 3.88
N VAL A 40 7.50 3.25 5.08
CA VAL A 40 6.24 3.94 5.30
C VAL A 40 6.48 5.37 5.75
N LYS A 41 5.73 6.32 5.19
CA LYS A 41 5.71 7.71 5.63
C LYS A 41 4.28 8.14 5.87
N LYS A 42 4.03 8.80 7.01
CA LYS A 42 2.77 9.48 7.28
C LYS A 42 2.73 10.80 6.49
N LEU A 43 1.66 11.01 5.74
CA LEU A 43 1.39 12.24 5.03
C LEU A 43 0.67 13.22 5.96
N THR A 44 0.99 14.51 5.84
CA THR A 44 0.34 15.58 6.60
C THR A 44 -0.78 16.19 5.77
N LYS A 45 -1.98 16.36 6.35
CA LYS A 45 -3.15 16.97 5.68
C LYS A 45 -3.54 16.32 4.34
N PHE A 46 -3.37 15.01 4.22
CA PHE A 46 -3.70 14.26 3.00
C PHE A 46 -4.42 12.96 3.37
N GLU A 47 -5.45 12.62 2.61
CA GLU A 47 -6.22 11.38 2.72
C GLU A 47 -6.04 10.60 1.41
N PRO A 48 -5.41 9.40 1.41
CA PRO A 48 -5.01 8.57 2.56
C PRO A 48 -3.79 9.06 3.35
N ALA A 49 -3.78 8.84 4.67
CA ALA A 49 -2.79 9.37 5.61
C ALA A 49 -1.40 8.72 5.54
N TYR A 50 -1.22 7.57 4.87
CA TYR A 50 0.07 6.89 4.76
C TYR A 50 0.45 6.59 3.31
N GLN A 51 1.76 6.58 3.06
CA GLN A 51 2.35 6.03 1.84
C GLN A 51 3.37 4.95 2.15
N LEU A 52 3.37 3.87 1.37
CA LEU A 52 4.43 2.85 1.31
C LEU A 52 5.17 2.97 -0.02
N ARG A 53 6.49 3.15 0.03
CA ARG A 53 7.32 3.21 -1.18
C ARG A 53 7.72 1.81 -1.64
N VAL A 54 7.45 1.49 -2.91
CA VAL A 54 7.83 0.23 -3.55
C VAL A 54 8.55 0.54 -4.87
N GLY A 55 9.86 0.76 -4.79
CA GLY A 55 10.64 1.24 -5.94
C GLY A 55 10.15 2.60 -6.41
N ASP A 56 9.65 2.65 -7.63
CA ASP A 56 9.11 3.86 -8.28
C ASP A 56 7.62 4.09 -7.98
N TYR A 57 6.95 3.11 -7.38
CA TYR A 57 5.53 3.17 -7.03
C TYR A 57 5.31 3.61 -5.58
N ARG A 58 4.17 4.26 -5.35
CA ARG A 58 3.68 4.64 -4.02
C ARG A 58 2.32 4.02 -3.80
N VAL A 59 2.19 3.24 -2.73
CA VAL A 59 0.92 2.67 -2.28
C VAL A 59 0.38 3.58 -1.20
N LEU A 60 -0.73 4.28 -1.47
CA LEU A 60 -1.41 5.13 -0.51
C LEU A 60 -2.45 4.30 0.25
N PHE A 61 -2.47 4.39 1.58
CA PHE A 61 -3.39 3.62 2.41
C PHE A 61 -3.71 4.35 3.72
N ASP A 62 -4.82 3.93 4.32
CA ASP A 62 -5.26 4.36 5.65
C ASP A 62 -5.20 3.17 6.60
N VAL A 63 -5.23 3.44 7.90
CA VAL A 63 -5.35 2.40 8.92
C VAL A 63 -6.54 2.73 9.78
N THR A 64 -7.53 1.83 9.80
CA THR A 64 -8.78 1.97 10.54
C THR A 64 -8.97 0.73 11.41
N GLU A 65 -8.83 0.89 12.72
CA GLU A 65 -8.89 -0.23 13.69
C GLU A 65 -7.95 -1.37 13.28
N ASP A 66 -8.49 -2.47 12.74
CA ASP A 66 -7.74 -3.64 12.27
C ASP A 66 -7.71 -3.77 10.73
N THR A 67 -8.01 -2.71 9.99
CA THR A 67 -8.11 -2.73 8.52
C THR A 67 -7.20 -1.68 7.88
N ILE A 68 -6.51 -2.13 6.83
CA ILE A 68 -5.76 -1.30 5.88
C ILE A 68 -6.45 -1.31 4.51
#